data_AF-A0A6A6T404-F1
#
_entry.id   AF-A0A6A6T404-F1
#
_cell.length_a   1.000
_cell.length_b   1.000
_cell.length_c   1.000
_cell.angle_alpha   90.00
_cell.angle_beta   90.00
_cell.angle_gamma   90.00
#
_symmetry.space_group_name_H-M   'P 1'
#
loop_
_entity.id
_entity.type
_entity.pdbx_description
1 polymer ?
#
loop_
_entity_poly.entity_id
_entity_poly.type
_entity_poly.pdbx_seq_one_letter_code
_entity_poly.pdbx_strand_id
1 'polypeptide(L)' 'LREIFGNYGPIKELRLPMNPVFNTNRGTAYILFEEIEDAERAIAKMHEGQIDGEKINVSIVLP' A
#
# COMPACT_ATOMS: atom_id res chain seq x y z
N LEU A 1 -5.09 2.55 -4.76
CA LEU A 1 -4.50 1.79 -3.63
C LEU A 1 -5.53 0.99 -2.85
N ARG A 2 -6.55 1.60 -2.22
CA ARG A 2 -7.56 0.82 -1.46
C ARG A 2 -8.26 -0.24 -2.30
N GLU A 3 -8.61 0.07 -3.54
CA GLU A 3 -9.26 -0.87 -4.45
C GLU A 3 -8.31 -2.00 -4.90
N ILE A 4 -7.07 -1.65 -5.23
CA ILE A 4 -6.05 -2.60 -5.69
C ILE A 4 -5.67 -3.56 -4.55
N PHE A 5 -5.37 -2.99 -3.38
CA PHE A 5 -4.96 -3.76 -2.21
C PHE A 5 -6.14 -4.47 -1.53
N GLY A 6 -7.36 -3.95 -1.69
CA GLY A 6 -8.59 -4.55 -1.18
C GLY A 6 -8.95 -5.87 -1.87
N ASN A 7 -8.36 -6.13 -3.05
CA ASN A 7 -8.50 -7.43 -3.73
C ASN A 7 -7.67 -8.55 -3.08
N TYR A 8 -6.68 -8.20 -2.24
CA TYR A 8 -5.88 -9.19 -1.51
C TYR A 8 -6.47 -9.53 -0.14
N GLY A 9 -7.18 -8.58 0.49
CA GLY A 9 -7.83 -8.78 1.77
C GLY A 9 -8.50 -7.52 2.33
N PRO A 10 -9.29 -7.65 3.41
CA PRO A 10 -9.91 -6.52 4.10
C PRO A 10 -8.87 -5.54 4.66
N ILE A 11 -8.98 -4.28 4.22
CA ILE A 11 -8.13 -3.18 4.68
C ILE A 11 -8.79 -2.51 5.89
N LYS A 12 -8.10 -2.56 7.02
CA LYS A 12 -8.48 -1.90 8.27
C LYS A 12 -8.24 -0.39 8.24
N GLU A 13 -7.06 0.03 7.79
CA GLU A 13 -6.72 1.46 7.68
C GLU A 13 -5.82 1.71 6.47
N LEU A 14 -6.04 2.83 5.78
CA LEU A 14 -5.20 3.29 4.68
C LEU A 14 -4.74 4.72 4.98
N ARG A 15 -3.43 4.92 5.14
CA ARG A 15 -2.83 6.24 5.31
C ARG A 15 -1.98 6.62 4.12
N LEU A 16 -2.23 7.81 3.61
CA LEU A 16 -1.48 8.41 2.52
C LEU A 16 -0.96 9.76 3.00
N PRO A 17 0.27 9.83 3.53
CA PRO A 17 0.87 11.11 3.88
C PRO A 17 0.99 11.97 2.61
N MET A 18 0.13 12.98 2.54
CA MET A 18 0.15 13.97 1.49
C MET A 18 1.09 15.10 1.87
N ASN A 19 1.92 15.56 0.93
CA ASN A 19 2.78 16.70 1.20
C ASN A 19 1.95 17.98 1.11
N PRO A 20 1.74 18.74 2.21
CA PRO A 20 0.84 19.90 2.20
C PRO A 20 1.34 21.05 1.32
N VAL A 21 2.65 21.07 1.01
CA VAL A 21 3.28 22.12 0.20
C VAL A 21 3.05 21.91 -1.29
N PHE A 22 3.11 20.67 -1.77
CA PHE A 22 3.00 20.34 -3.20
C PHE A 22 1.66 19.69 -3.56
N ASN A 23 0.80 19.45 -2.56
CA ASN A 23 -0.46 18.73 -2.70
C ASN A 23 -0.32 17.42 -3.50
N THR A 24 0.82 16.76 -3.34
CA THR A 24 1.19 15.51 -3.99
C THR A 24 1.47 14.47 -2.91
N ASN A 25 1.03 13.25 -3.16
CA ASN A 25 1.37 12.11 -2.31
C ASN A 25 2.90 11.98 -2.21
N ARG A 26 3.44 11.65 -1.03
CA ARG A 26 4.90 11.51 -0.87
C ARG A 26 5.50 10.29 -1.59
N GLY A 27 4.76 9.66 -2.50
CA GLY A 27 5.11 8.37 -3.09
C GLY A 27 5.07 7.22 -2.08
N THR A 28 4.51 7.43 -0.89
CA THR A 28 4.44 6.42 0.17
C THR A 28 3.01 6.27 0.66
N ALA A 29 2.60 5.03 0.88
CA ALA A 29 1.31 4.66 1.43
C ALA A 29 1.52 3.62 2.53
N TYR A 30 0.73 3.72 3.60
CA TYR A 30 0.66 2.73 4.65
C TYR A 30 -0.70 2.07 4.59
N ILE A 31 -0.70 0.74 4.55
CA ILE A 31 -1.92 -0.06 4.47
C ILE A 31 -1.87 -1.02 5.65
N LEU A 32 -2.88 -0.93 6.51
CA LEU A 32 -3.10 -1.84 7.61
C LEU A 32 -4.20 -2.81 7.18
N PHE A 33 -3.84 -4.08 7.02
CA PHE A 33 -4.80 -5.15 6.81
C PHE A 33 -5.39 -5.61 8.15
N GLU A 34 -6.54 -6.29 8.11
CA GLU A 34 -7.07 -6.97 9.30
C GLU A 34 -6.20 -8.17 9.67
N GLU A 35 -5.83 -8.98 8.68
CA GLU A 35 -5.02 -10.18 8.85
C GLU A 35 -3.60 -10.00 8.30
N ILE A 36 -2.62 -10.62 8.96
CA ILE A 36 -1.21 -10.57 8.54
C ILE A 36 -1.00 -11.34 7.23
N GLU A 37 -1.71 -12.46 7.06
CA GLU A 37 -1.61 -13.29 5.84
C GLU A 37 -1.99 -12.49 4.58
N ASP A 38 -2.96 -11.59 4.68
CA ASP A 38 -3.38 -10.74 3.56
C ASP A 38 -2.31 -9.71 3.20
N ALA A 39 -1.63 -9.16 4.21
CA ALA A 39 -0.50 -8.25 4.01
C ALA A 39 0.68 -8.97 3.32
N GLU A 40 0.99 -10.19 3.73
CA GLU A 40 2.04 -11.01 3.10
C GLU A 40 1.69 -11.33 1.64
N ARG A 41 0.44 -11.70 1.36
CA ARG A 41 -0.04 -11.94 -0.01
C ARG A 41 0.04 -10.69 -0.87
N ALA A 42 -0.38 -9.55 -0.32
CA ALA A 42 -0.30 -8.26 -1.01
C ALA A 42 1.15 -7.93 -1.37
N ILE A 43 2.11 -8.13 -0.45
CA ILE A 43 3.53 -7.90 -0.72
C ILE A 43 4.04 -8.87 -1.78
N ALA A 44 3.78 -10.17 -1.65
CA ALA A 44 4.25 -11.16 -2.62
C ALA A 44 3.73 -10.90 -4.05
N LYS A 45 2.59 -10.21 -4.19
CA LYS A 45 1.97 -9.91 -5.49
C LYS A 45 2.28 -8.50 -6.01
N MET A 46 2.41 -7.52 -5.13
CA MET A 46 2.56 -6.10 -5.49
C MET A 46 3.99 -5.58 -5.32
N HIS A 47 4.87 -6.30 -4.62
CA HIS A 47 6.28 -5.97 -4.56
C HIS A 47 6.86 -6.00 -5.99
N GLU A 48 7.51 -4.90 -6.38
CA GLU A 48 8.01 -4.64 -7.74
C GLU A 48 6.92 -4.58 -8.82
N GLY A 49 5.65 -4.50 -8.41
CA GLY A 49 4.53 -4.24 -9.31
C GLY A 49 4.59 -2.83 -9.90
N GLN A 50 3.76 -2.60 -10.90
CA GLN A 50 3.60 -1.28 -11.52
C GLN A 50 2.20 -0.74 -11.21
N ILE A 51 2.13 0.49 -10.69
CA ILE A 51 0.89 1.25 -10.52
C ILE A 51 1.07 2.55 -11.31
N ASP A 52 0.13 2.85 -12.21
CA ASP A 52 0.16 4.07 -13.03
C ASP A 52 1.47 4.27 -13.83
N GLY A 53 2.13 3.17 -14.20
CA GLY A 53 3.41 3.17 -14.92
C GLY A 53 4.65 3.33 -14.02
N GLU A 54 4.47 3.59 -12.72
CA GLU A 54 5.55 3.67 -11.75
C GLU A 54 5.73 2.33 -11.02
N LYS A 55 6.99 1.90 -10.84
CA LYS A 55 7.29 0.72 -10.04
C LYS A 55 7.11 1.03 -8.57
N ILE A 56 6.30 0.23 -7.90
CA ILE A 56 6.06 0.36 -6.47
C ILE A 56 6.89 -0.65 -5.69
N ASN A 57 7.33 -0.25 -4.50
CA ASN A 57 7.92 -1.15 -3.53
C ASN A 57 6.93 -1.34 -2.38
N VAL A 58 6.62 -2.60 -2.06
CA VAL A 58 5.76 -2.94 -0.93
C VAL A 58 6.61 -3.71 0.07
N SER A 59 6.62 -3.26 1.32
CA SER A 59 7.38 -3.86 2.41
C SER A 59 6.49 -3.97 3.65
N ILE A 60 6.63 -5.04 4.43
CA ILE A 60 6.00 -5.13 5.76
C ILE A 60 6.72 -4.15 6.68
N VAL A 61 5.95 -3.34 7.39
CA VAL A 61 6.43 -2.53 8.51
C VAL A 61 5.90 -3.14 9.78
N LEU A 62 6.81 -3.60 10.64
CA LEU A 62 6.47 -4.02 12.00
C LEU A 62 6.41 -2.76 12.89
N PRO A 63 5.41 -2.66 13.78
CA PRO A 63 5.27 -1.52 14.70
C PRO A 63 6.42 -1.44 15.73
#